data_AF-U5WIW6-F1
#
_entry.id   AF-U5WIW6-F1
#
_cell.length_a   1.000
_cell.length_b   1.000
_cell.length_c   1.000
_cell.angle_alpha   90.00
_cell.angle_beta   90.00
_cell.angle_gamma   90.00
#
_symmetry.space_group_name_H-M   'P 1'
#
loop_
_entity.id
_entity.type
_entity.pdbx_description
1 polymer ?
#
loop_
_entity_poly.entity_id
_entity_poly.type
_entity_poly.pdbx_seq_one_letter_code
_entity_poly.pdbx_strand_id
1 'polypeptide(L)'
;MGSQAAGPGTARRQPWARLVGAVALAVLAACGAALVLTAPRSDTAPANLASRTDWDLATALPAGADFPSDWGYSLTGRLRRAATADPGALSAAPHQDPAAAYEPGSCGDIPKLLDHAGGALAAYVQVDRYAQLFVQDAAAADFAATGEGREHGPNARFAIWVVPDAAARIANYLDWLSRCGSYRVTNYFFDGRVKNHRTVTTQVGAHSAAGADAAVTVTRTFTTIGSRDPSSTYHVTYYAVRGVLLECTIYMEGPELDLVQKLAGRTLQRLRAL
;
A
#
# COMPACT_ATOMS: atom_id res chain seq x y z
N MET A 1 13.65 -92.41 -21.43
CA MET A 1 13.59 -91.51 -20.25
C MET A 1 14.85 -90.64 -20.35
N GLY A 2 14.79 -89.41 -20.87
CA GLY A 2 14.37 -88.16 -20.19
C GLY A 2 15.52 -87.67 -19.29
N SER A 3 16.12 -86.48 -19.36
CA SER A 3 15.71 -85.18 -19.89
C SER A 3 16.94 -84.28 -20.15
N GLN A 4 16.77 -83.29 -21.05
CA GLN A 4 17.63 -82.11 -21.21
C GLN A 4 17.44 -81.09 -20.07
N ALA A 5 18.45 -80.27 -19.81
CA ALA A 5 18.35 -78.83 -19.47
C ALA A 5 19.75 -78.19 -19.65
N ALA A 6 20.02 -77.44 -20.72
CA ALA A 6 19.65 -76.05 -21.00
C ALA A 6 20.53 -75.01 -20.26
N GLY A 7 21.46 -74.41 -21.01
CA GLY A 7 21.88 -73.02 -20.84
C GLY A 7 21.86 -72.33 -22.20
N PRO A 8 22.24 -71.04 -22.35
CA PRO A 8 22.04 -69.87 -21.49
C PRO A 8 21.12 -68.83 -22.19
N GLY A 9 20.34 -68.05 -21.42
CA GLY A 9 19.47 -67.00 -21.96
C GLY A 9 20.19 -65.67 -22.15
N THR A 10 20.68 -65.37 -23.37
CA THR A 10 21.16 -64.03 -23.75
C THR A 10 19.99 -63.05 -23.94
N ALA A 11 19.94 -62.01 -23.10
CA ALA A 11 18.95 -60.93 -23.19
C ALA A 11 19.19 -60.05 -24.43
N ARG A 12 18.28 -60.13 -25.40
CA ARG A 12 18.26 -59.32 -26.62
C ARG A 12 17.70 -57.93 -26.28
N ARG A 13 18.56 -56.89 -26.23
CA ARG A 13 18.16 -55.49 -26.06
C ARG A 13 17.26 -55.07 -27.23
N GLN A 14 15.99 -54.77 -26.95
CA GLN A 14 15.00 -54.34 -27.94
C GLN A 14 15.25 -52.89 -28.41
N PRO A 15 15.47 -52.66 -29.72
CA PRO A 15 15.76 -51.34 -30.30
C PRO A 15 14.56 -50.38 -30.32
N TRP A 16 13.36 -50.87 -30.02
CA TRP A 16 12.11 -50.11 -30.08
C TRP A 16 12.00 -49.02 -29.01
N ALA A 17 12.54 -49.25 -27.80
CA ALA A 17 12.47 -48.27 -26.71
C ALA A 17 13.23 -46.98 -27.03
N ARG A 18 14.33 -47.08 -27.80
CA ARG A 18 15.13 -45.91 -28.21
C ARG A 18 14.46 -45.08 -29.30
N LEU A 19 13.74 -45.74 -30.20
CA LEU A 19 12.97 -45.09 -31.26
C LEU A 19 11.78 -44.31 -30.68
N VAL A 20 11.06 -44.89 -29.72
CA VAL A 20 9.94 -44.21 -29.05
C VAL A 20 10.45 -43.01 -28.23
N GLY A 21 11.58 -43.15 -27.54
CA GLY A 21 12.19 -42.05 -26.79
C GLY A 21 12.64 -40.88 -27.68
N ALA A 22 13.22 -41.16 -28.85
CA ALA A 22 13.65 -40.14 -29.79
C ALA A 22 12.48 -39.35 -30.38
N VAL A 23 11.36 -40.02 -30.69
CA VAL A 23 10.15 -39.37 -31.21
C VAL A 23 9.50 -38.50 -30.14
N ALA A 24 9.43 -38.97 -28.89
CA ALA A 24 8.87 -38.18 -27.78
C ALA A 24 9.68 -36.90 -27.52
N LEU A 25 11.02 -36.98 -27.58
CA LEU A 25 11.90 -35.81 -27.43
C LEU A 25 11.74 -34.83 -28.59
N ALA A 26 11.60 -35.31 -29.83
CA ALA A 26 11.36 -34.46 -30.99
C ALA A 26 10.00 -33.73 -30.92
N VAL A 27 8.95 -34.41 -30.46
CA VAL A 27 7.62 -33.79 -30.28
C VAL A 27 7.66 -32.76 -29.15
N LEU A 28 8.32 -33.06 -28.03
CA LEU A 28 8.48 -32.09 -26.92
C LEU A 28 9.29 -30.87 -27.33
N ALA A 29 10.37 -31.05 -28.10
CA ALA A 29 11.16 -29.95 -28.62
C ALA A 29 10.38 -29.10 -29.63
N ALA A 30 9.59 -29.73 -30.50
CA ALA A 30 8.73 -29.03 -31.45
C ALA A 30 7.60 -28.25 -30.75
N CYS A 31 6.95 -28.84 -29.73
CA CYS A 31 5.95 -28.15 -28.93
C CYS A 31 6.56 -27.01 -28.10
N GLY A 32 7.75 -27.21 -27.53
CA GLY A 32 8.48 -26.15 -26.83
C GLY A 32 8.87 -25.00 -27.75
N ALA A 33 9.36 -25.30 -28.96
CA ALA A 33 9.70 -24.28 -29.95
C ALA A 33 8.46 -23.55 -30.47
N ALA A 34 7.34 -24.25 -30.69
CA ALA A 34 6.08 -23.64 -31.08
C ALA A 34 5.53 -22.71 -29.99
N LEU A 35 5.65 -23.07 -28.70
CA LEU A 35 5.27 -22.20 -27.58
C LEU A 35 6.15 -20.94 -27.50
N VAL A 36 7.45 -21.05 -27.77
CA VAL A 36 8.36 -19.88 -27.75
C VAL A 36 8.16 -18.97 -28.96
N LEU A 37 7.81 -19.52 -30.13
CA LEU A 37 7.59 -18.76 -31.37
C LEU A 37 6.18 -18.15 -31.49
N THR A 38 5.19 -18.72 -30.80
CA THR A 38 3.81 -18.20 -30.76
C THR A 38 3.51 -17.38 -29.50
N ALA A 39 4.43 -17.36 -28.54
CA ALA A 39 4.37 -16.41 -27.44
C ALA A 39 4.39 -14.99 -28.04
N PRO A 40 3.33 -14.19 -27.87
CA PRO A 40 3.34 -12.82 -28.33
C PRO A 40 4.52 -12.10 -27.67
N ARG A 41 5.37 -11.46 -28.49
CA ARG A 41 6.38 -10.52 -27.98
C ARG A 41 5.65 -9.53 -27.08
N SER A 42 6.04 -9.49 -25.81
CA SER A 42 5.50 -8.58 -24.82
C SER A 42 5.95 -7.15 -25.13
N ASP A 43 5.36 -6.52 -26.14
CA ASP A 43 5.26 -5.05 -26.24
C ASP A 43 4.16 -4.55 -25.29
N THR A 44 4.15 -5.08 -24.07
CA THR A 44 3.15 -4.75 -23.06
C THR A 44 3.62 -3.52 -22.32
N ALA A 45 2.84 -2.44 -22.41
CA ALA A 45 2.80 -1.41 -21.39
C ALA A 45 2.90 -2.06 -20.00
N PRO A 46 3.69 -1.51 -19.07
CA PRO A 46 3.94 -2.16 -17.79
C PRO A 46 2.61 -2.50 -17.12
N ALA A 47 2.49 -3.74 -16.64
CA ALA A 47 1.22 -4.29 -16.16
C ALA A 47 0.58 -3.37 -15.11
N ASN A 48 -0.71 -3.06 -15.30
CA ASN A 48 -1.48 -2.23 -14.38
C ASN A 48 -1.67 -2.97 -13.06
N LEU A 49 -1.14 -2.41 -11.97
CA LEU A 49 -1.21 -3.02 -10.64
C LEU A 49 -2.63 -3.07 -10.09
N ALA A 50 -3.53 -2.19 -10.55
CA ALA A 50 -4.95 -2.22 -10.18
C ALA A 50 -5.67 -3.50 -10.62
N SER A 51 -5.09 -4.27 -11.57
CA SER A 51 -5.65 -5.54 -12.03
C SER A 51 -5.21 -6.76 -11.20
N ARG A 52 -4.20 -6.59 -10.32
CA ARG A 52 -3.67 -7.65 -9.45
C ARG A 52 -4.67 -8.00 -8.34
N THR A 53 -4.51 -9.17 -7.74
CA THR A 53 -5.29 -9.51 -6.54
C THR A 53 -4.76 -8.75 -5.33
N ASP A 54 -5.63 -8.47 -4.35
CA ASP A 54 -5.22 -7.83 -3.09
C ASP A 54 -4.13 -8.63 -2.37
N TRP A 55 -4.13 -9.96 -2.52
CA TRP A 55 -3.10 -10.85 -2.01
C TRP A 55 -1.76 -10.64 -2.71
N ASP A 56 -1.73 -10.54 -4.05
CA ASP A 56 -0.50 -10.24 -4.78
C ASP A 56 0.08 -8.89 -4.36
N LEU A 57 -0.79 -7.88 -4.23
CA LEU A 57 -0.38 -6.54 -3.76
C LEU A 57 0.17 -6.58 -2.34
N ALA A 58 -0.45 -7.35 -1.44
CA ALA A 58 -0.01 -7.50 -0.07
C ALA A 58 1.40 -8.09 0.05
N THR A 59 1.86 -8.90 -0.91
CA THR A 59 3.22 -9.46 -0.90
C THR A 59 4.33 -8.40 -1.02
N ALA A 60 4.00 -7.20 -1.50
CA ALA A 60 4.96 -6.11 -1.56
C ALA A 60 5.18 -5.43 -0.20
N LEU A 61 4.24 -5.56 0.75
CA LEU A 61 4.33 -4.94 2.07
C LEU A 61 5.51 -5.52 2.89
N PRO A 62 6.03 -4.76 3.86
CA PRO A 62 7.05 -5.27 4.78
C PRO A 62 6.52 -6.47 5.57
N ALA A 63 7.36 -7.48 5.80
CA ALA A 63 7.02 -8.61 6.64
C ALA A 63 7.32 -8.32 8.12
N GLY A 64 6.76 -9.09 9.05
CA GLY A 64 7.07 -8.92 10.48
C GLY A 64 8.56 -9.02 10.81
N ALA A 65 9.30 -9.86 10.08
CA ALA A 65 10.75 -10.01 10.23
C ALA A 65 11.56 -8.80 9.71
N ASP A 66 10.94 -7.86 8.99
CA ASP A 66 11.57 -6.60 8.58
C ASP A 66 11.63 -5.57 9.74
N PHE A 67 10.98 -5.84 10.87
CA PHE A 67 10.92 -4.98 12.06
C PHE A 67 11.60 -5.64 13.29
N PRO A 68 11.99 -4.84 14.31
CA PRO A 68 12.43 -5.37 15.59
C PRO A 68 11.40 -6.34 16.20
N SER A 69 11.87 -7.42 16.81
CA SER A 69 11.00 -8.50 17.32
C SER A 69 10.14 -8.10 18.51
N ASP A 70 10.47 -7.00 19.18
CA ASP A 70 9.75 -6.43 20.30
C ASP A 70 8.63 -5.46 19.86
N TRP A 71 8.51 -5.17 18.56
CA TRP A 71 7.44 -4.33 18.02
C TRP A 71 6.19 -5.16 17.68
N GLY A 72 5.03 -4.60 17.94
CA GLY A 72 3.76 -5.15 17.49
C GLY A 72 3.66 -5.06 15.97
N TYR A 73 3.39 -6.18 15.30
CA TYR A 73 3.16 -6.22 13.86
C TYR A 73 1.78 -6.80 13.59
N SER A 74 1.01 -6.12 12.73
CA SER A 74 -0.23 -6.67 12.20
C SER A 74 -0.33 -6.44 10.70
N LEU A 75 -0.74 -7.49 9.98
CA LEU A 75 -1.06 -7.45 8.56
C LEU A 75 -2.57 -7.63 8.43
N THR A 76 -3.22 -6.69 7.75
CA THR A 76 -4.63 -6.79 7.41
C THR A 76 -4.79 -6.70 5.89
N GLY A 77 -5.45 -7.69 5.32
CA GLY A 77 -5.83 -7.71 3.90
C GLY A 77 -7.33 -7.94 3.76
N ARG A 78 -7.88 -7.59 2.60
CA ARG A 78 -9.27 -7.95 2.28
C ARG A 78 -9.33 -9.29 1.56
N LEU A 79 -10.28 -10.13 1.99
CA LEU A 79 -10.61 -11.37 1.28
C LEU A 79 -11.31 -11.09 -0.05
N ARG A 80 -12.15 -10.05 -0.09
CA ARG A 80 -12.82 -9.57 -1.29
C ARG A 80 -11.95 -8.48 -1.93
N ARG A 81 -11.69 -8.62 -3.23
CA ARG A 81 -10.93 -7.65 -4.03
C ARG A 81 -11.39 -6.21 -3.73
N ALA A 82 -10.43 -5.32 -3.53
CA ALA A 82 -10.67 -3.90 -3.39
C ALA A 82 -11.49 -3.40 -4.58
N ALA A 83 -12.53 -2.62 -4.29
CA ALA A 83 -13.24 -1.92 -5.35
C ALA A 83 -12.29 -0.87 -5.92
N THR A 84 -12.31 -0.66 -7.23
CA THR A 84 -11.66 0.52 -7.81
C THR A 84 -12.22 1.75 -7.09
N ALA A 85 -11.34 2.63 -6.61
CA ALA A 85 -11.79 3.88 -6.01
C ALA A 85 -12.70 4.63 -6.99
N ASP A 86 -13.98 4.77 -6.65
CA ASP A 86 -14.90 5.58 -7.44
C ASP A 86 -14.44 7.05 -7.33
N PRO A 87 -14.16 7.73 -8.46
CA PRO A 87 -13.82 9.14 -8.45
C PRO A 87 -14.89 10.01 -7.77
N GLY A 88 -16.15 9.58 -7.70
CA GLY A 88 -17.25 10.31 -7.06
C GLY A 88 -17.56 9.91 -5.62
N ALA A 89 -17.16 8.72 -5.16
CA ALA A 89 -17.49 8.25 -3.81
C ALA A 89 -16.43 8.72 -2.79
N LEU A 90 -16.83 9.65 -1.93
CA LEU A 90 -16.09 9.88 -0.68
C LEU A 90 -16.21 8.64 0.20
N SER A 91 -15.19 8.37 1.03
CA SER A 91 -15.44 7.63 2.26
C SER A 91 -16.35 8.54 3.06
N ALA A 92 -17.67 8.37 2.95
CA ALA A 92 -18.57 8.95 3.92
C ALA A 92 -18.25 8.24 5.25
N ALA A 93 -17.19 8.69 5.94
CA ALA A 93 -17.20 8.61 7.38
C ALA A 93 -18.56 9.19 7.79
N PRO A 94 -19.36 8.47 8.61
CA PRO A 94 -20.69 8.93 8.97
C PRO A 94 -20.56 10.39 9.40
N HIS A 95 -21.31 11.28 8.73
CA HIS A 95 -21.26 12.71 8.96
C HIS A 95 -21.34 12.93 10.48
N GLN A 96 -20.21 13.26 11.10
CA GLN A 96 -20.19 13.56 12.52
C GLN A 96 -20.67 14.99 12.59
N ASP A 97 -21.93 15.18 12.97
CA ASP A 97 -22.44 16.50 13.29
C ASP A 97 -22.07 16.83 14.75
N PRO A 98 -21.40 17.98 15.01
CA PRO A 98 -20.98 18.99 14.03
C PRO A 98 -19.64 18.65 13.34
N ALA A 99 -19.56 18.97 12.05
CA ALA A 99 -18.33 18.82 11.27
C ALA A 99 -17.22 19.75 11.79
N ALA A 100 -15.96 19.33 11.59
CA ALA A 100 -14.81 20.18 11.90
C ALA A 100 -14.84 21.49 11.09
N ALA A 101 -14.45 22.60 11.73
CA ALA A 101 -14.39 23.91 11.09
C ALA A 101 -12.93 24.28 10.78
N TYR A 102 -12.69 24.83 9.59
CA TYR A 102 -11.35 25.12 9.08
C TYR A 102 -11.12 26.63 8.93
N GLU A 103 -9.90 27.07 9.22
CA GLU A 103 -9.47 28.45 9.00
C GLU A 103 -8.11 28.47 8.27
N PRO A 104 -8.03 29.06 7.06
CA PRO A 104 -9.14 29.59 6.26
C PRO A 104 -10.17 28.52 5.87
N GLY A 105 -11.44 28.93 5.69
CA GLY A 105 -12.53 28.00 5.34
C GLY A 105 -12.29 27.21 4.05
N SER A 106 -11.55 27.78 3.09
CA SER A 106 -11.13 27.10 1.86
C SER A 106 -10.21 25.89 2.10
N CYS A 107 -9.62 25.76 3.29
CA CYS A 107 -8.85 24.58 3.66
C CYS A 107 -9.72 23.40 4.12
N GLY A 108 -11.04 23.58 4.20
CA GLY A 108 -12.00 22.49 4.36
C GLY A 108 -12.24 21.66 3.08
N ASP A 109 -11.76 22.13 1.92
CA ASP A 109 -11.82 21.41 0.64
C ASP A 109 -10.71 20.35 0.56
N ILE A 110 -10.84 19.32 1.39
CA ILE A 110 -9.79 18.33 1.64
C ILE A 110 -9.55 17.45 0.39
N PRO A 111 -8.30 17.31 -0.08
CA PRO A 111 -7.98 16.44 -1.21
C PRO A 111 -8.24 14.96 -0.91
N LYS A 112 -8.74 14.22 -1.91
CA LYS A 112 -9.03 12.76 -1.86
C LYS A 112 -7.80 11.86 -1.65
N LEU A 113 -6.61 12.45 -1.61
CA LEU A 113 -5.40 11.77 -1.17
C LEU A 113 -5.40 11.57 0.36
N LEU A 114 -6.16 12.36 1.11
CA LEU A 114 -6.26 12.27 2.57
C LEU A 114 -7.50 11.51 3.02
N ASP A 115 -8.55 11.54 2.20
CA ASP A 115 -9.79 10.80 2.41
C ASP A 115 -9.92 9.66 1.39
N HIS A 116 -9.33 8.51 1.73
CA HIS A 116 -9.43 7.31 0.91
C HIS A 116 -10.72 6.55 1.23
N ALA A 117 -11.59 6.39 0.23
CA ALA A 117 -12.76 5.52 0.31
C ALA A 117 -12.34 4.12 0.77
N GLY A 118 -12.87 3.65 1.91
CA GLY A 118 -12.49 2.38 2.50
C GLY A 118 -12.63 1.21 1.53
N GLY A 119 -13.51 1.30 0.52
CA GLY A 119 -13.69 0.35 -0.57
C GLY A 119 -12.42 0.02 -1.37
N ALA A 120 -11.49 0.99 -1.50
CA ALA A 120 -10.29 0.88 -2.32
C ALA A 120 -9.05 0.33 -1.61
N LEU A 121 -9.13 0.09 -0.29
CA LEU A 121 -8.03 -0.48 0.48
C LEU A 121 -7.84 -1.95 0.11
N ALA A 122 -6.69 -2.28 -0.49
CA ALA A 122 -6.34 -3.67 -0.81
C ALA A 122 -5.73 -4.38 0.40
N ALA A 123 -4.68 -3.79 0.97
CA ALA A 123 -3.97 -4.35 2.11
C ALA A 123 -3.22 -3.26 2.88
N TYR A 124 -2.97 -3.50 4.16
CA TYR A 124 -2.12 -2.65 4.96
C TYR A 124 -1.39 -3.42 6.08
N VAL A 125 -0.24 -2.89 6.46
CA VAL A 125 0.52 -3.26 7.66
C VAL A 125 0.44 -2.12 8.67
N GLN A 126 0.27 -2.46 9.94
CA GLN A 126 0.46 -1.54 11.06
C GLN A 126 1.57 -2.08 11.97
N VAL A 127 2.35 -1.14 12.50
CA VAL A 127 3.47 -1.44 13.37
C VAL A 127 3.43 -0.52 14.58
N ASP A 128 3.50 -1.11 15.76
CA ASP A 128 3.43 -0.44 17.04
C ASP A 128 4.73 -0.73 17.81
N ARG A 129 5.56 0.29 18.00
CA ARG A 129 6.81 0.17 18.77
C ARG A 129 6.54 -0.16 20.23
N TYR A 130 5.43 0.34 20.76
CA TYR A 130 4.99 0.07 22.11
C TYR A 130 3.77 -0.84 22.06
N ALA A 131 3.75 -1.91 22.87
CA ALA A 131 2.54 -2.67 23.16
C ALA A 131 1.59 -1.81 24.03
N GLN A 132 1.19 -0.65 23.53
CA GLN A 132 0.17 0.17 24.15
C GLN A 132 -1.17 -0.31 23.61
N LEU A 133 -1.99 -0.85 24.51
CA LEU A 133 -3.43 -0.96 24.27
C LEU A 133 -3.96 0.47 24.11
N PHE A 134 -3.93 0.99 22.89
CA PHE A 134 -4.64 2.21 22.58
C PHE A 134 -6.13 1.89 22.64
N VAL A 135 -6.87 2.62 23.48
CA VAL A 135 -8.32 2.71 23.30
C VAL A 135 -8.52 3.26 21.90
N GLN A 136 -9.17 2.47 21.03
CA GLN A 136 -9.57 2.95 19.72
C GLN A 136 -10.72 3.93 19.95
N ASP A 137 -10.39 5.18 20.26
CA ASP A 137 -11.37 6.25 20.20
C ASP A 137 -11.89 6.34 18.76
N ALA A 138 -13.16 6.73 18.62
CA ALA A 138 -13.73 7.03 17.32
C ALA A 138 -12.81 8.03 16.59
N ALA A 139 -12.67 7.86 15.27
CA ALA A 139 -11.87 8.78 14.45
C ALA A 139 -12.25 10.22 14.79
N ALA A 140 -11.23 11.07 14.96
CA ALA A 140 -11.47 12.49 15.19
C ALA A 140 -12.28 13.08 14.03
N ALA A 141 -13.15 14.05 14.32
CA ALA A 141 -14.03 14.65 13.33
C ALA A 141 -13.26 15.30 12.15
N ASP A 142 -11.97 15.62 12.34
CA ASP A 142 -11.05 16.15 11.33
C ASP A 142 -10.21 15.08 10.61
N PHE A 143 -10.43 13.79 10.86
CA PHE A 143 -9.64 12.70 10.26
C PHE A 143 -9.43 12.87 8.76
N ALA A 144 -10.47 13.27 8.03
CA ALA A 144 -10.39 13.50 6.59
C ALA A 144 -9.32 14.55 6.24
N ALA A 145 -9.22 15.66 6.98
CA ALA A 145 -8.27 16.75 6.72
C ALA A 145 -6.86 16.45 7.19
N THR A 146 -6.74 15.72 8.28
CA THR A 146 -5.46 15.44 8.93
C THR A 146 -4.81 14.19 8.35
N GLY A 147 -5.60 13.26 7.81
CA GLY A 147 -5.19 11.88 7.53
C GLY A 147 -4.91 11.08 8.82
N GLU A 148 -5.24 11.63 9.99
CA GLU A 148 -4.95 11.08 11.31
C GLU A 148 -6.15 10.28 11.86
N GLY A 149 -6.14 8.97 11.69
CA GLY A 149 -7.29 8.12 12.06
C GLY A 149 -7.56 8.04 13.58
N ARG A 150 -6.60 8.48 14.41
CA ARG A 150 -6.59 8.38 15.88
C ARG A 150 -5.58 9.35 16.47
N GLU A 151 -5.84 9.88 17.66
CA GLU A 151 -4.94 10.81 18.38
C GLU A 151 -3.50 10.25 18.61
N HIS A 152 -3.31 8.92 18.57
CA HIS A 152 -2.00 8.27 18.51
C HIS A 152 -2.08 6.97 17.71
N GLY A 153 -2.42 7.04 16.41
CA GLY A 153 -2.41 5.86 15.51
C GLY A 153 -1.09 5.05 15.55
N PRO A 154 -1.01 3.94 14.79
CA PRO A 154 0.16 3.08 14.87
C PRO A 154 1.46 3.84 14.55
N ASN A 155 2.56 3.48 15.22
CA ASN A 155 3.85 4.14 15.02
C ASN A 155 4.30 4.12 13.55
N ALA A 156 3.93 3.09 12.79
CA ALA A 156 3.98 3.12 11.34
C ALA A 156 2.80 2.39 10.69
N ARG A 157 2.39 2.87 9.52
CA ARG A 157 1.41 2.21 8.66
C ARG A 157 1.85 2.23 7.21
N PHE A 158 1.72 1.10 6.54
CA PHE A 158 1.90 0.96 5.09
C PHE A 158 0.57 0.50 4.50
N ALA A 159 -0.03 1.28 3.62
CA ALA A 159 -1.32 0.95 3.01
C ALA A 159 -1.24 1.02 1.50
N ILE A 160 -1.77 -0.01 0.83
CA ILE A 160 -1.92 -0.04 -0.63
C ILE A 160 -3.39 0.14 -0.97
N TRP A 161 -3.66 1.15 -1.79
CA TRP A 161 -4.99 1.50 -2.27
C TRP A 161 -5.06 1.35 -3.78
N VAL A 162 -6.17 0.79 -4.30
CA VAL A 162 -6.42 0.69 -5.75
C VAL A 162 -7.04 2.01 -6.23
N VAL A 163 -6.17 2.90 -6.70
CA VAL A 163 -6.51 4.28 -7.07
C VAL A 163 -5.92 4.58 -8.46
N PRO A 164 -6.69 4.36 -9.55
CA PRO A 164 -6.18 4.52 -10.91
C PRO A 164 -5.64 5.93 -11.23
N ASP A 165 -6.21 6.95 -10.59
CA ASP A 165 -5.87 8.37 -10.76
C ASP A 165 -4.90 8.90 -9.69
N ALA A 166 -4.17 8.02 -8.99
CA ALA A 166 -3.33 8.39 -7.85
C ALA A 166 -2.33 9.53 -8.14
N ALA A 167 -1.71 9.56 -9.32
CA ALA A 167 -0.79 10.63 -9.70
C ALA A 167 -1.48 12.00 -9.77
N ALA A 168 -2.70 12.06 -10.31
CA ALA A 168 -3.50 13.28 -10.35
C ALA A 168 -3.93 13.71 -8.94
N ARG A 169 -4.23 12.76 -8.04
CA ARG A 169 -4.54 13.06 -6.63
C ARG A 169 -3.35 13.62 -5.88
N ILE A 170 -2.12 13.13 -6.15
CA ILE A 170 -0.89 13.71 -5.61
C ILE A 170 -0.70 15.15 -6.11
N ALA A 171 -0.90 15.40 -7.40
CA ALA A 171 -0.80 16.76 -7.96
C ALA A 171 -1.82 17.72 -7.33
N ASN A 172 -3.08 17.29 -7.18
CA ASN A 172 -4.12 18.07 -6.50
C ASN A 172 -3.76 18.33 -5.03
N TYR A 173 -3.23 17.33 -4.32
CA TYR A 173 -2.78 17.51 -2.95
C TYR A 173 -1.65 18.55 -2.83
N LEU A 174 -0.68 18.53 -3.73
CA LEU A 174 0.39 19.52 -3.78
C LEU A 174 -0.14 20.94 -4.07
N ASP A 175 -1.08 21.08 -5.01
CA ASP A 175 -1.74 22.36 -5.30
C ASP A 175 -2.50 22.88 -4.08
N TRP A 176 -3.28 22.02 -3.40
CA TRP A 176 -3.96 22.39 -2.17
C TRP A 176 -2.98 22.82 -1.07
N LEU A 177 -1.87 22.09 -0.87
CA LEU A 177 -0.84 22.44 0.10
C LEU A 177 -0.16 23.78 -0.18
N SER A 178 -0.11 24.23 -1.45
CA SER A 178 0.42 25.56 -1.77
C SER A 178 -0.41 26.70 -1.15
N ARG A 179 -1.70 26.45 -0.87
CA ARG A 179 -2.64 27.40 -0.26
C ARG A 179 -2.94 27.07 1.21
N CYS A 180 -2.94 25.79 1.55
CA CYS A 180 -3.38 25.23 2.83
C CYS A 180 -2.27 24.41 3.51
N GLY A 181 -1.00 24.74 3.25
CA GLY A 181 0.14 24.13 3.95
C GLY A 181 0.18 24.47 5.45
N SER A 182 -0.55 25.49 5.88
CA SER A 182 -0.81 25.80 7.29
C SER A 182 -2.25 26.24 7.46
N TYR A 183 -2.98 25.61 8.37
CA TYR A 183 -4.37 25.95 8.67
C TYR A 183 -4.71 25.63 10.12
N ARG A 184 -5.83 26.16 10.61
CA ARG A 184 -6.40 25.77 11.90
C ARG A 184 -7.63 24.92 11.69
N VAL A 185 -7.84 24.00 12.61
CA VAL A 185 -9.05 23.18 12.69
C VAL A 185 -9.64 23.27 14.09
N THR A 186 -10.96 23.42 14.15
CA THR A 186 -11.74 23.31 15.38
C THR A 186 -12.53 22.01 15.31
N ASN A 187 -12.26 21.13 16.27
CA ASN A 187 -12.97 19.88 16.43
C ASN A 187 -14.07 20.01 17.47
N TYR A 188 -15.13 19.22 17.31
CA TYR A 188 -16.27 19.18 18.21
C TYR A 188 -16.47 17.78 18.77
N PHE A 189 -17.03 17.70 19.97
CA PHE A 189 -17.66 16.48 20.48
C PHE A 189 -19.02 16.29 19.79
N PHE A 190 -19.59 15.08 19.88
CA PHE A 190 -20.94 14.77 19.37
C PHE A 190 -22.05 15.64 19.97
N ASP A 191 -21.84 16.20 21.17
CA ASP A 191 -22.79 17.13 21.80
C ASP A 191 -22.65 18.59 21.30
N GLY A 192 -21.77 18.82 20.33
CA GLY A 192 -21.52 20.13 19.71
C GLY A 192 -20.56 21.04 20.49
N ARG A 193 -20.08 20.63 21.67
CA ARG A 193 -19.06 21.41 22.38
C ARG A 193 -17.71 21.29 21.67
N VAL A 194 -16.93 22.36 21.70
CA VAL A 194 -15.56 22.35 21.17
C VAL A 194 -14.73 21.31 21.93
N LYS A 195 -14.19 20.33 21.21
CA LYS A 195 -13.23 19.35 21.73
C LYS A 195 -11.84 19.98 21.86
N ASN A 196 -11.34 20.53 20.75
CA ASN A 196 -10.03 21.18 20.71
C ASN A 196 -9.90 22.12 19.51
N HIS A 197 -8.87 22.96 19.56
CA HIS A 197 -8.38 23.71 18.42
C HIS A 197 -6.96 23.25 18.12
N ARG A 198 -6.67 22.98 16.85
CA ARG A 198 -5.34 22.54 16.42
C ARG A 198 -4.82 23.43 15.31
N THR A 199 -3.53 23.73 15.35
CA THR A 199 -2.80 24.22 14.19
C THR A 199 -2.19 23.01 13.48
N VAL A 200 -2.44 22.92 12.18
CA VAL A 200 -1.83 21.93 11.30
C VAL A 200 -0.84 22.65 10.40
N THR A 201 0.40 22.17 10.38
CA THR A 201 1.42 22.60 9.43
C THR A 201 1.92 21.40 8.64
N THR A 202 2.04 21.57 7.33
CA THR A 202 2.56 20.53 6.43
C THR A 202 3.72 21.10 5.64
N GLN A 203 4.87 20.45 5.77
CA GLN A 203 6.05 20.75 4.98
C GLN A 203 6.17 19.72 3.87
N VAL A 204 6.22 20.18 2.62
CA VAL A 204 6.49 19.34 1.46
C VAL A 204 7.98 19.05 1.38
N GLY A 205 8.34 17.78 1.32
CA GLY A 205 9.71 17.33 1.07
C GLY A 205 9.94 17.02 -0.41
N ALA A 206 10.66 15.92 -0.67
CA ALA A 206 10.90 15.44 -2.02
C ALA A 206 9.58 15.05 -2.71
N HIS A 207 9.48 15.41 -3.99
CA HIS A 207 8.37 15.00 -4.84
C HIS A 207 8.87 14.80 -6.28
N SER A 208 8.15 13.97 -7.04
CA SER A 208 8.48 13.67 -8.43
C SER A 208 7.24 13.21 -9.18
N ALA A 209 7.16 13.47 -10.48
CA ALA A 209 6.10 12.96 -11.35
C ALA A 209 6.69 12.51 -12.68
N ALA A 210 6.29 11.32 -13.14
CA ALA A 210 6.70 10.75 -14.42
C ALA A 210 5.57 9.86 -14.98
N GLY A 211 4.78 10.43 -15.88
CA GLY A 211 3.64 9.72 -16.48
C GLY A 211 2.59 9.31 -15.43
N ALA A 212 2.32 8.01 -15.31
CA ALA A 212 1.37 7.45 -14.35
C ALA A 212 1.94 7.30 -12.93
N ASP A 213 3.24 7.52 -12.75
CA ASP A 213 3.92 7.42 -11.46
C ASP A 213 4.13 8.82 -10.88
N ALA A 214 3.90 8.96 -9.57
CA ALA A 214 4.18 10.19 -8.83
C ALA A 214 4.56 9.85 -7.39
N ALA A 215 5.31 10.74 -6.75
CA ALA A 215 5.70 10.59 -5.36
C ALA A 215 5.68 11.94 -4.67
N VAL A 216 5.29 11.95 -3.40
CA VAL A 216 5.45 13.10 -2.51
C VAL A 216 5.71 12.62 -1.09
N THR A 217 6.73 13.19 -0.45
CA THR A 217 6.96 13.10 0.99
C THR A 217 6.46 14.38 1.64
N VAL A 218 5.77 14.28 2.77
CA VAL A 218 5.36 15.42 3.58
C VAL A 218 5.64 15.15 5.06
N THR A 219 5.95 16.21 5.80
CA THR A 219 5.98 16.18 7.27
C THR A 219 4.82 17.01 7.78
N ARG A 220 3.90 16.39 8.50
CA ARG A 220 2.72 17.04 9.11
C ARG A 220 2.93 17.20 10.60
N THR A 221 2.75 18.40 11.11
CA THR A 221 2.83 18.67 12.54
C THR A 221 1.50 19.23 13.03
N PHE A 222 1.00 18.64 14.10
CA PHE A 222 -0.25 18.99 14.74
C PHE A 222 0.05 19.57 16.11
N THR A 223 -0.47 20.76 16.40
CA THR A 223 -0.28 21.42 17.69
C THR A 223 -1.62 21.82 18.28
N THR A 224 -1.98 21.26 19.43
CA THR A 224 -3.21 21.61 20.13
C THR A 224 -3.04 22.94 20.85
N ILE A 225 -3.83 23.94 20.47
CA ILE A 225 -3.76 25.30 21.03
C ILE A 225 -4.19 25.25 22.50
N GLY A 226 -3.34 25.77 23.39
CA GLY A 226 -3.61 25.81 24.83
C GLY A 226 -3.38 24.48 25.56
N SER A 227 -2.94 23.41 24.88
CA SER A 227 -2.47 22.19 25.56
C SER A 227 -1.01 22.33 26.01
N ARG A 228 -0.64 21.54 27.02
CA ARG A 228 0.76 21.31 27.43
C ARG A 228 1.39 20.12 26.72
N ASP A 229 0.59 19.34 25.99
CA ASP A 229 1.07 18.19 25.25
C ASP A 229 2.00 18.64 24.11
N PRO A 230 3.07 17.88 23.81
CA PRO A 230 3.92 18.17 22.68
C PRO A 230 3.14 18.04 21.37
N SER A 231 3.66 18.71 20.33
CA SER A 231 3.13 18.56 18.97
C SER A 231 3.30 17.12 18.48
N SER A 232 2.32 16.61 17.76
CA SER A 232 2.43 15.32 17.07
C SER A 232 2.98 15.54 15.67
N THR A 233 4.10 14.91 15.33
CA THR A 233 4.74 15.01 14.01
C THR A 233 4.70 13.69 13.26
N TYR A 234 4.09 13.70 12.08
CA TYR A 234 3.97 12.55 11.19
C TYR A 234 4.78 12.77 9.92
N HIS A 235 5.56 11.77 9.54
CA HIS A 235 6.20 11.69 8.24
C HIS A 235 5.36 10.81 7.32
N VAL A 236 4.85 11.39 6.24
CA VAL A 236 3.96 10.69 5.32
C VAL A 236 4.57 10.67 3.93
N THR A 237 4.55 9.51 3.29
CA THR A 237 4.98 9.37 1.91
C THR A 237 3.89 8.71 1.08
N TYR A 238 3.58 9.32 -0.06
CA TYR A 238 2.64 8.82 -1.03
C TYR A 238 3.39 8.46 -2.32
N TYR A 239 3.17 7.25 -2.82
CA TYR A 239 3.67 6.80 -4.11
C TYR A 239 2.52 6.32 -4.98
N ALA A 240 2.24 7.02 -6.06
CA ALA A 240 1.41 6.53 -7.15
C ALA A 240 2.28 5.67 -8.07
N VAL A 241 1.86 4.42 -8.31
CA VAL A 241 2.55 3.48 -9.21
C VAL A 241 1.51 2.71 -9.99
N ARG A 242 1.48 2.88 -11.32
CA ARG A 242 0.68 2.03 -12.25
C ARG A 242 -0.74 1.68 -11.74
N GLY A 243 -1.48 2.67 -11.27
CA GLY A 243 -2.89 2.53 -10.84
C GLY A 243 -3.12 2.13 -9.37
N VAL A 244 -2.07 2.05 -8.55
CA VAL A 244 -2.19 1.93 -7.08
C VAL A 244 -1.51 3.12 -6.39
N LEU A 245 -1.94 3.39 -5.16
CA LEU A 245 -1.33 4.34 -4.25
C LEU A 245 -0.77 3.58 -3.04
N LEU A 246 0.55 3.67 -2.82
CA LEU A 246 1.18 3.30 -1.57
C LEU A 246 1.26 4.53 -0.67
N GLU A 247 0.61 4.46 0.48
CA GLU A 247 0.70 5.44 1.57
C GLU A 247 1.55 4.83 2.70
N CYS A 248 2.57 5.56 3.14
CA CYS A 248 3.35 5.23 4.32
C CYS A 248 3.27 6.38 5.31
N THR A 249 2.75 6.12 6.51
CA THR A 249 2.60 7.10 7.59
C THR A 249 3.46 6.64 8.77
N ILE A 250 4.29 7.53 9.30
CA ILE A 250 5.29 7.24 10.32
C ILE A 250 5.18 8.27 11.45
N TYR A 251 5.00 7.81 12.67
CA TYR A 251 4.99 8.58 13.91
C TYR A 251 6.14 8.10 14.81
N MET A 252 7.37 8.36 14.34
CA MET A 252 8.64 8.01 14.98
C MET A 252 9.72 9.00 14.53
N GLU A 253 10.82 9.05 15.28
CA GLU A 253 11.95 9.94 15.03
C GLU A 253 13.27 9.15 15.01
N GLY A 254 14.35 9.81 14.56
CA GLY A 254 15.70 9.27 14.62
C GLY A 254 15.88 7.96 13.83
N PRO A 255 16.65 6.98 14.35
CA PRO A 255 16.99 5.75 13.62
C PRO A 255 15.78 4.90 13.19
N GLU A 256 14.66 5.03 13.89
CA GLU A 256 13.44 4.29 13.62
C GLU A 256 12.68 4.86 12.42
N LEU A 257 12.66 6.20 12.31
CA LEU A 257 12.18 6.88 11.11
C LEU A 257 12.98 6.41 9.88
N ASP A 258 14.32 6.39 9.99
CA ASP A 258 15.19 5.96 8.90
C ASP A 258 14.94 4.49 8.49
N LEU A 259 14.73 3.60 9.47
CA LEU A 259 14.37 2.21 9.22
C LEU A 259 13.06 2.12 8.41
N VAL A 260 12.01 2.77 8.87
CA VAL A 260 10.68 2.68 8.25
C VAL A 260 10.66 3.36 6.87
N GLN A 261 11.35 4.49 6.70
CA GLN A 261 11.54 5.12 5.38
C GLN A 261 12.27 4.18 4.40
N LYS A 262 13.31 3.48 4.86
CA LYS A 262 14.01 2.48 4.04
C LYS A 262 13.09 1.33 3.65
N LEU A 263 12.21 0.89 4.54
CA LEU A 263 11.20 -0.13 4.24
C LEU A 263 10.16 0.39 3.24
N ALA A 264 9.72 1.64 3.34
CA ALA A 264 8.83 2.25 2.35
C ALA A 264 9.44 2.25 0.94
N GLY A 265 10.72 2.61 0.84
CA GLY A 265 11.47 2.51 -0.43
C GLY A 265 11.56 1.08 -0.97
N ARG A 266 11.77 0.07 -0.11
CA ARG A 266 11.78 -1.34 -0.53
C ARG A 266 10.39 -1.82 -0.96
N THR A 267 9.33 -1.43 -0.27
CA THR A 267 7.94 -1.74 -0.65
C THR A 267 7.61 -1.15 -2.00
N LEU A 268 8.02 0.10 -2.27
CA LEU A 268 7.89 0.70 -3.60
C LEU A 268 8.63 -0.11 -4.68
N GLN A 269 9.86 -0.55 -4.40
CA GLN A 269 10.62 -1.39 -5.33
C GLN A 269 9.93 -2.73 -5.60
N ARG A 270 9.40 -3.39 -4.56
CA ARG A 270 8.62 -4.63 -4.69
C ARG A 270 7.37 -4.39 -5.53
N LEU A 271 6.62 -3.31 -5.29
CA LEU A 271 5.45 -2.94 -6.09
C LEU A 271 5.81 -2.68 -7.56
N ARG A 272 6.95 -2.04 -7.84
CA ARG A 272 7.42 -1.82 -9.21
C ARG A 272 7.84 -3.11 -9.94
N ALA A 273 8.19 -4.16 -9.20
CA ALA A 273 8.56 -5.45 -9.75
C ALA A 273 7.36 -6.38 -10.02
N LEU A 274 6.19 -6.08 -9.44
CA LEU A 274 4.92 -6.77 -9.73
C LEU A 274 4.34 -6.40 -11.10
#